data_AF-A0A1J5EBQ4-F1
#
_entry.id   AF-A0A1J5EBQ4-F1
#
_cell.length_a   1.000
_cell.length_b   1.000
_cell.length_c   1.000
_cell.angle_alpha   90.00
_cell.angle_beta   90.00
_cell.angle_gamma   90.00
#
_symmetry.space_group_name_H-M   'P 1'
#
loop_
_entity.id
_entity.type
_entity.pdbx_description
1 polymer ?
#
loop_
_entity_poly.entity_id
_entity_poly.type
_entity_poly.pdbx_seq_one_letter_code
_entity_poly.pdbx_strand_id
1 'polypeptide(L)'
;MPVPVGLKQYARQLGFPESENLARIFEILLENDYERMVFELLPGNESELADKTGLSATQTRAICEKLFTRGVITQSVDRPGNYRRFPAMIELRDATALWPEADSEIFVLWDRLLSDETPALIPILEKTKAPPMMRVVPIERSVKAQNTVLDADSARAIFREASLISVMPCVCRLIARKNGRGKDCPAPETSVCMQTNRFAEGILRRGVGERISNEEALRRIAAAEEAGLVHTVRNNVKDDMIMCNCCACCCTGLYFVHQLGYPQGLAPSRFRATLDESLCSGCGICAERCQFHAIIVNETASIDIERCYGCGNCSTVCPNDAITLIEARPPAHIRTT
;
A
#
# COMPACT_ATOMS: atom_id res chain seq x y z
N MET A 1 -12.76 23.39 -10.66
CA MET A 1 -11.93 24.48 -10.11
C MET A 1 -10.45 24.14 -10.30
N PRO A 2 -9.61 25.06 -10.79
CA PRO A 2 -8.19 24.77 -11.04
C PRO A 2 -7.37 24.68 -9.75
N VAL A 3 -6.25 23.96 -9.81
CA VAL A 3 -5.26 23.90 -8.73
C VAL A 3 -4.73 25.32 -8.42
N PRO A 4 -4.68 25.74 -7.14
CA PRO A 4 -4.13 27.04 -6.74
C PRO A 4 -2.71 27.26 -7.29
N VAL A 5 -2.40 28.49 -7.71
CA VAL A 5 -1.12 28.82 -8.36
C VAL A 5 0.10 28.39 -7.53
N GLY A 6 0.09 28.65 -6.22
CA GLY A 6 1.18 28.26 -5.31
C GLY A 6 1.35 26.74 -5.14
N LEU A 7 0.34 25.94 -5.50
CA LEU A 7 0.36 24.48 -5.39
C LEU A 7 0.55 23.77 -6.75
N LYS A 8 0.57 24.49 -7.88
CA LYS A 8 0.70 23.87 -9.21
C LYS A 8 1.98 23.04 -9.38
N GLN A 9 3.10 23.50 -8.82
CA GLN A 9 4.36 22.73 -8.89
C GLN A 9 4.25 21.43 -8.10
N TYR A 10 3.63 21.48 -6.91
CA TYR A 10 3.43 20.30 -6.09
C TYR A 10 2.42 19.33 -6.74
N ALA A 11 1.31 19.83 -7.27
CA ALA A 11 0.36 19.02 -8.03
C ALA A 11 1.01 18.33 -9.23
N ARG A 12 1.91 19.03 -9.95
CA ARG A 12 2.73 18.43 -11.01
C ARG A 12 3.64 17.31 -10.48
N GLN A 13 4.28 17.51 -9.34
CA GLN A 13 5.10 16.48 -8.70
C GLN A 13 4.26 15.24 -8.35
N LEU A 14 3.02 15.43 -7.90
CA LEU A 14 2.09 14.34 -7.62
C LEU A 14 1.53 13.65 -8.88
N GLY A 15 1.75 14.24 -10.06
CA GLY A 15 1.29 13.73 -11.37
C GLY A 15 0.00 14.35 -11.89
N PHE A 16 -0.61 15.30 -11.16
CA PHE A 16 -1.97 15.79 -11.41
C PHE A 16 -2.06 17.33 -11.43
N PRO A 17 -1.30 18.03 -12.29
CA PRO A 17 -1.16 19.50 -12.25
C PRO A 17 -2.46 20.28 -12.52
N GLU A 18 -3.39 19.69 -13.27
CA GLU A 18 -4.66 20.33 -13.68
C GLU A 18 -5.88 19.61 -13.07
N SER A 19 -5.68 18.80 -12.04
CA SER A 19 -6.76 18.03 -11.42
C SER A 19 -7.67 18.90 -10.56
N GLU A 20 -8.96 18.92 -10.89
CA GLU A 20 -9.96 19.60 -10.07
C GLU A 20 -10.23 18.85 -8.76
N ASN A 21 -10.13 17.51 -8.76
CA ASN A 21 -10.26 16.71 -7.55
C ASN A 21 -9.11 17.03 -6.57
N LEU A 22 -7.87 17.09 -7.06
CA LEU A 22 -6.72 17.45 -6.23
C LEU A 22 -6.80 18.91 -5.74
N ALA A 23 -7.30 19.83 -6.57
CA ALA A 23 -7.54 21.21 -6.16
C ALA A 23 -8.51 21.26 -4.97
N ARG A 24 -9.64 20.54 -5.06
CA ARG A 24 -10.62 20.46 -3.98
C ARG A 24 -10.06 19.81 -2.71
N ILE A 25 -9.25 18.75 -2.86
CA ILE A 25 -8.54 18.13 -1.74
C ILE A 25 -7.67 19.16 -1.01
N PHE A 26 -6.89 19.98 -1.73
CA PHE A 26 -6.06 20.99 -1.09
C PHE A 26 -6.86 22.03 -0.31
N GLU A 27 -8.05 22.41 -0.77
CA GLU A 27 -8.93 23.32 -0.01
C GLU A 27 -9.43 22.72 1.30
N ILE A 28 -9.80 21.45 1.28
CA ILE A 28 -10.27 20.76 2.48
C ILE A 28 -9.11 20.61 3.49
N LEU A 29 -7.90 20.32 3.00
CA LEU A 29 -6.74 20.06 3.84
C LEU A 29 -6.09 21.35 4.41
N LEU A 30 -6.20 22.47 3.69
CA LEU A 30 -5.56 23.75 4.03
C LEU A 30 -6.66 24.82 4.21
N GLU A 31 -7.18 24.91 5.43
CA GLU A 31 -8.42 25.64 5.73
C GLU A 31 -8.29 27.16 5.66
N ASN A 32 -7.06 27.67 5.76
CA ASN A 32 -6.77 29.10 5.78
C ASN A 32 -5.43 29.42 5.10
N ASP A 33 -5.22 30.70 4.84
CA ASP A 33 -4.05 31.19 4.11
C ASP A 33 -2.73 30.95 4.87
N TYR A 34 -2.75 30.91 6.21
CA TYR A 34 -1.54 30.64 7.00
C TYR A 34 -1.10 29.17 6.87
N GLU A 35 -2.05 28.23 6.91
CA GLU A 35 -1.78 26.81 6.65
C GLU A 35 -1.24 26.59 5.24
N ARG A 36 -1.85 27.25 4.24
CA ARG A 36 -1.39 27.19 2.86
C ARG A 36 0.02 27.76 2.72
N MET A 37 0.29 28.91 3.31
CA MET A 37 1.60 29.56 3.26
C MET A 37 2.69 28.68 3.90
N VAL A 38 2.43 28.14 5.10
CA VAL A 38 3.36 27.19 5.75
C VAL A 38 3.58 25.97 4.85
N PHE A 39 2.51 25.39 4.32
CA PHE A 39 2.60 24.23 3.43
C PHE A 39 3.43 24.51 2.18
N GLU A 40 3.26 25.68 1.55
CA GLU A 40 3.96 26.14 0.34
C GLU A 40 5.45 26.45 0.55
N LEU A 41 5.88 26.69 1.79
CA LEU A 41 7.27 27.00 2.14
C LEU A 41 8.08 25.81 2.69
N LEU A 42 7.46 24.63 2.79
CA LEU A 42 8.12 23.37 3.10
C LEU A 42 9.15 22.96 2.02
N PRO A 43 10.23 22.25 2.39
CA PRO A 43 10.54 21.73 3.73
C PRO A 43 11.19 22.76 4.66
N GLY A 44 11.16 22.47 5.96
CA GLY A 44 11.86 23.23 6.99
C GLY A 44 11.51 22.82 8.41
N ASN A 45 12.31 23.25 9.38
CA ASN A 45 11.95 23.17 10.80
C ASN A 45 11.09 24.37 11.25
N GLU A 46 10.57 24.32 12.48
CA GLU A 46 9.69 25.38 13.02
C GLU A 46 10.31 26.78 12.95
N SER A 47 11.61 26.93 13.24
CA SER A 47 12.29 28.23 13.21
C SER A 47 12.42 28.74 11.78
N GLU A 48 12.89 27.89 10.87
CA GLU A 48 13.04 28.24 9.45
C GLU A 48 11.69 28.61 8.81
N LEU A 49 10.63 27.89 9.17
CA LEU A 49 9.28 28.16 8.67
C LEU A 49 8.71 29.45 9.26
N ALA A 50 8.96 29.74 10.55
CA ALA A 50 8.59 31.01 11.16
C ALA A 50 9.27 32.19 10.46
N ASP A 51 10.58 32.07 10.19
CA ASP A 51 11.35 33.11 9.48
C ASP A 51 10.84 33.34 8.05
N LYS A 52 10.56 32.26 7.31
CA LYS A 52 10.05 32.35 5.92
C LYS A 52 8.62 32.91 5.84
N THR A 53 7.79 32.64 6.84
CA THR A 53 6.37 33.02 6.85
C THR A 53 6.11 34.36 7.54
N GLY A 54 7.04 34.82 8.38
CA GLY A 54 6.84 35.96 9.26
C GLY A 54 5.90 35.69 10.45
N LEU A 55 5.50 34.43 10.66
CA LEU A 55 4.65 34.03 11.78
C LEU A 55 5.48 33.90 13.06
N SER A 56 4.83 34.06 14.23
CA SER A 56 5.49 33.72 15.49
C SER A 56 5.83 32.22 15.55
N ALA A 57 6.85 31.87 16.33
CA ALA A 57 7.23 30.47 16.55
C ALA A 57 6.05 29.64 17.09
N THR A 58 5.26 30.20 17.99
CA THR A 58 4.06 29.55 18.55
C THR A 58 3.00 29.27 17.49
N GLN A 59 2.72 30.23 16.60
CA GLN A 59 1.76 30.04 15.51
C GLN A 59 2.26 29.00 14.51
N THR A 60 3.53 29.06 14.14
CA THR A 60 4.15 28.12 13.19
C THR A 60 4.11 26.69 13.73
N ARG A 61 4.46 26.49 15.00
CA ARG A 61 4.36 25.18 15.67
C ARG A 61 2.93 24.65 15.64
N ALA A 62 1.95 25.46 16.07
CA ALA A 62 0.56 25.05 16.10
C ALA A 62 0.03 24.62 14.72
N ILE A 63 0.41 25.34 13.66
CA ILE A 63 0.07 24.97 12.27
C ILE A 63 0.74 23.66 11.87
N CYS A 64 2.04 23.51 12.13
CA CYS A 64 2.78 22.30 11.76
C CYS A 64 2.24 21.06 12.48
N GLU A 65 1.97 21.15 13.79
CA GLU A 65 1.36 20.07 14.58
C GLU A 65 -0.04 19.70 14.06
N LYS A 66 -0.87 20.69 13.73
CA LYS A 66 -2.19 20.49 13.13
C LYS A 66 -2.08 19.76 11.79
N LEU A 67 -1.27 20.25 10.86
CA LEU A 67 -1.08 19.65 9.53
C LEU A 67 -0.45 18.25 9.60
N PHE A 68 0.46 18.01 10.55
CA PHE A 68 1.08 16.70 10.78
C PHE A 68 0.05 15.68 11.28
N THR A 69 -0.77 16.07 12.26
CA THR A 69 -1.83 15.22 12.81
C THR A 69 -2.82 14.81 11.71
N ARG A 70 -3.24 15.78 10.89
CA ARG A 70 -4.11 15.57 9.72
C ARG A 70 -3.46 14.75 8.59
N GLY A 71 -2.16 14.51 8.64
CA GLY A 71 -1.42 13.78 7.60
C GLY A 71 -1.26 14.57 6.31
N VAL A 72 -1.33 15.90 6.37
CA VAL A 72 -1.07 16.79 5.22
C VAL A 72 0.44 16.92 4.99
N ILE A 73 1.21 16.89 6.08
CA ILE A 73 2.67 16.96 6.08
C ILE A 73 3.24 15.79 6.87
N THR A 74 4.51 15.50 6.66
CA THR A 74 5.26 14.48 7.40
C THR A 74 6.57 15.07 7.93
N GLN A 75 7.23 14.33 8.82
CA GLN A 75 8.51 14.72 9.39
C GLN A 75 9.49 13.55 9.37
N SER A 76 10.79 13.84 9.44
CA SER A 76 11.79 12.80 9.60
C SER A 76 11.68 12.15 10.98
N VAL A 77 11.80 10.82 11.03
CA VAL A 77 11.86 10.09 12.31
C VAL A 77 13.13 10.49 13.08
N ASP A 78 14.28 10.64 12.39
CA ASP A 78 15.57 11.06 12.97
C ASP A 78 15.61 12.52 13.41
N ARG A 79 14.82 13.36 12.75
CA ARG A 79 14.79 14.81 13.01
C ARG A 79 13.36 15.26 13.24
N PRO A 80 12.76 14.90 14.39
CA PRO A 80 11.46 15.44 14.77
C PRO A 80 11.44 16.97 14.67
N GLY A 81 10.33 17.54 14.24
CA GLY A 81 10.19 18.97 14.00
C GLY A 81 10.74 19.46 12.66
N ASN A 82 11.36 18.60 11.83
CA ASN A 82 11.70 18.93 10.44
C ASN A 82 10.62 18.40 9.50
N TYR A 83 9.77 19.32 9.03
CA TYR A 83 8.59 18.99 8.24
C TYR A 83 8.87 19.04 6.74
N ARG A 84 8.14 18.21 6.00
CA ARG A 84 8.16 18.13 4.54
C ARG A 84 6.81 17.69 3.99
N ARG A 85 6.60 17.93 2.70
CA ARG A 85 5.48 17.34 1.95
C ARG A 85 5.72 15.86 1.68
N PHE A 86 4.63 15.14 1.44
CA PHE A 86 4.72 13.78 0.91
C PHE A 86 5.23 13.83 -0.54
N PRO A 87 6.14 12.94 -0.95
CA PRO A 87 6.75 12.99 -2.27
C PRO A 87 5.82 12.47 -3.37
N ALA A 88 4.86 11.61 -3.02
CA ALA A 88 3.97 10.92 -3.95
C ALA A 88 2.51 11.03 -3.54
N MET A 89 1.61 11.00 -4.52
CA MET A 89 0.16 11.10 -4.32
C MET A 89 -0.35 10.01 -3.36
N ILE A 90 0.12 8.78 -3.54
CA ILE A 90 -0.32 7.64 -2.72
C ILE A 90 0.00 7.83 -1.23
N GLU A 91 1.15 8.46 -0.91
CA GLU A 91 1.55 8.71 0.47
C GLU A 91 0.71 9.83 1.10
N LEU A 92 0.44 10.92 0.37
CA LEU A 92 -0.45 11.98 0.83
C LEU A 92 -1.88 11.47 1.04
N ARG A 93 -2.39 10.68 0.09
CA ARG A 93 -3.70 10.03 0.19
C ARG A 93 -3.77 9.14 1.43
N ASP A 94 -2.81 8.24 1.58
CA ASP A 94 -2.81 7.27 2.65
C ASP A 94 -2.71 7.95 4.02
N ALA A 95 -1.89 9.00 4.11
CA ALA A 95 -1.81 9.79 5.31
C ALA A 95 -3.14 10.50 5.62
N THR A 96 -3.68 11.27 4.69
CA THR A 96 -4.91 12.07 4.92
C THR A 96 -6.15 11.22 5.17
N ALA A 97 -6.28 10.06 4.52
CA ALA A 97 -7.41 9.14 4.76
C ALA A 97 -7.38 8.47 6.15
N LEU A 98 -6.23 8.44 6.83
CA LEU A 98 -6.12 7.95 8.21
C LEU A 98 -6.44 9.01 9.26
N TRP A 99 -6.62 10.27 8.87
CA TRP A 99 -7.03 11.31 9.80
C TRP A 99 -8.45 10.98 10.31
N PRO A 100 -8.65 10.72 11.63
CA PRO A 100 -9.95 10.24 12.12
C PRO A 100 -11.11 11.20 11.85
N GLU A 101 -10.84 12.51 11.86
CA GLU A 101 -11.80 13.57 11.58
C GLU A 101 -11.78 14.04 10.11
N ALA A 102 -11.19 13.27 9.19
CA ALA A 102 -11.19 13.61 7.77
C ALA A 102 -12.62 13.80 7.23
N ASP A 103 -12.82 14.87 6.46
CA ASP A 103 -14.07 15.12 5.77
C ASP A 103 -14.45 13.92 4.89
N SER A 104 -15.71 13.51 4.93
CA SER A 104 -16.23 12.43 4.07
C SER A 104 -15.95 12.64 2.57
N GLU A 105 -15.90 13.90 2.12
CA GLU A 105 -15.63 14.27 0.74
C GLU A 105 -14.23 13.83 0.29
N ILE A 106 -13.24 13.83 1.19
CA ILE A 106 -11.86 13.41 0.89
C ILE A 106 -11.81 11.96 0.37
N PHE A 107 -12.61 11.06 0.93
CA PHE A 107 -12.62 9.66 0.49
C PHE A 107 -13.16 9.53 -0.94
N VAL A 108 -14.17 10.33 -1.30
CA VAL A 108 -14.73 10.36 -2.66
C VAL A 108 -13.72 10.95 -3.65
N LEU A 109 -13.08 12.06 -3.29
CA LEU A 109 -12.12 12.74 -4.15
C LEU A 109 -10.87 11.91 -4.42
N TRP A 110 -10.34 11.22 -3.40
CA TRP A 110 -9.20 10.32 -3.59
C TRP A 110 -9.54 9.12 -4.46
N ASP A 111 -10.76 8.59 -4.35
CA ASP A 111 -11.24 7.49 -5.19
C ASP A 111 -11.38 7.93 -6.64
N ARG A 112 -11.96 9.11 -6.90
CA ARG A 112 -12.06 9.71 -8.25
C ARG A 112 -10.70 10.01 -8.87
N LEU A 113 -9.77 10.55 -8.09
CA LEU A 113 -8.40 10.79 -8.58
C LEU A 113 -7.76 9.46 -9.04
N LEU A 114 -8.03 8.37 -8.32
CA LEU A 114 -7.55 7.04 -8.68
C LEU A 114 -8.29 6.44 -9.88
N SER A 115 -9.62 6.51 -9.92
CA SER A 115 -10.42 5.84 -10.95
C SER A 115 -10.50 6.61 -12.26
N ASP A 116 -10.58 7.94 -12.18
CA ASP A 116 -10.94 8.79 -13.32
C ASP A 116 -9.70 9.42 -13.96
N GLU A 117 -8.68 9.75 -13.15
CA GLU A 117 -7.53 10.54 -13.62
C GLU A 117 -6.24 9.71 -13.78
N THR A 118 -6.02 8.70 -12.93
CA THR A 118 -4.84 7.84 -13.02
C THR A 118 -4.73 7.03 -14.32
N PRO A 119 -5.81 6.60 -15.01
CA PRO A 119 -5.70 5.93 -16.31
C PRO A 119 -4.88 6.72 -17.35
N ALA A 120 -4.97 8.05 -17.34
CA ALA A 120 -4.21 8.91 -18.24
C ALA A 120 -2.70 8.89 -17.99
N LEU A 121 -2.26 8.44 -16.80
CA LEU A 121 -0.86 8.34 -16.44
C LEU A 121 -0.21 7.01 -16.86
N ILE A 122 -1.00 5.98 -17.17
CA ILE A 122 -0.49 4.64 -17.50
C ILE A 122 0.54 4.67 -18.65
N PRO A 123 0.30 5.35 -19.79
CA PRO A 123 1.28 5.40 -20.88
C PRO A 123 2.59 6.09 -20.49
N ILE A 124 2.56 7.03 -19.53
CA ILE A 124 3.75 7.70 -19.01
C ILE A 124 4.52 6.74 -18.09
N LEU A 125 3.81 6.05 -17.20
CA LEU A 125 4.41 5.06 -16.30
C LEU A 125 5.09 3.92 -17.08
N GLU A 126 4.46 3.44 -18.15
CA GLU A 126 5.04 2.45 -19.08
C GLU A 126 6.35 2.93 -19.71
N LYS A 127 6.40 4.19 -20.14
CA LYS A 127 7.59 4.78 -20.76
C LYS A 127 8.74 4.97 -19.78
N THR A 128 8.44 5.38 -18.54
CA THR A 128 9.48 5.58 -17.52
C THR A 128 10.12 4.27 -17.05
N LYS A 129 9.43 3.13 -17.24
CA LYS A 129 9.86 1.81 -16.76
C LYS A 129 10.24 1.84 -15.28
N ALA A 130 9.56 2.68 -14.51
CA ALA A 130 9.80 2.78 -13.08
C ALA A 130 9.49 1.43 -12.44
N PRO A 131 10.39 0.88 -11.61
CA PRO A 131 10.17 -0.42 -11.01
C PRO A 131 9.04 -0.33 -9.96
N PRO A 132 8.22 -1.38 -9.79
CA PRO A 132 7.10 -1.36 -8.85
C PRO A 132 7.60 -1.11 -7.43
N MET A 133 6.84 -0.32 -6.68
CA MET A 133 7.14 0.00 -5.28
C MET A 133 6.86 -1.16 -4.33
N MET A 134 5.91 -2.02 -4.67
CA MET A 134 5.46 -3.16 -3.87
C MET A 134 5.73 -4.47 -4.62
N ARG A 135 5.90 -5.56 -3.89
CA ARG A 135 6.05 -6.92 -4.41
C ARG A 135 5.15 -7.89 -3.67
N VAL A 136 4.74 -8.96 -4.33
CA VAL A 136 4.09 -10.10 -3.70
C VAL A 136 5.14 -10.97 -3.02
N VAL A 137 4.82 -11.47 -1.82
CA VAL A 137 5.57 -12.55 -1.16
C VAL A 137 4.68 -13.79 -1.06
N PRO A 138 5.24 -15.00 -1.26
CA PRO A 138 4.46 -16.24 -1.22
C PRO A 138 4.01 -16.55 0.22
N ILE A 139 2.92 -17.29 0.34
CA ILE A 139 2.63 -18.04 1.57
C ILE A 139 3.66 -19.15 1.71
N GLU A 140 4.49 -19.13 2.75
CA GLU A 140 5.68 -19.99 2.81
C GLU A 140 5.33 -21.49 2.77
N ARG A 141 4.24 -21.91 3.40
CA ARG A 141 3.79 -23.32 3.41
C ARG A 141 3.40 -23.86 2.03
N SER A 142 3.14 -22.98 1.05
CA SER A 142 2.80 -23.38 -0.33
C SER A 142 4.01 -23.70 -1.21
N VAL A 143 5.21 -23.37 -0.74
CA VAL A 143 6.47 -23.63 -1.45
C VAL A 143 6.96 -25.03 -1.13
N LYS A 144 7.11 -25.87 -2.16
CA LYS A 144 7.47 -27.29 -2.00
C LYS A 144 8.79 -27.49 -1.25
N ALA A 145 9.77 -26.60 -1.50
CA ALA A 145 11.05 -26.58 -0.81
C ALA A 145 11.15 -25.31 0.06
N GLN A 146 10.60 -25.35 1.28
CA GLN A 146 10.50 -24.16 2.15
C GLN A 146 11.86 -23.49 2.45
N ASN A 147 12.95 -24.25 2.44
CA ASN A 147 14.33 -23.74 2.58
C ASN A 147 14.79 -22.82 1.42
N THR A 148 14.03 -22.74 0.33
CA THR A 148 14.30 -21.82 -0.79
C THR A 148 13.65 -20.45 -0.61
N VAL A 149 12.74 -20.31 0.35
CA VAL A 149 12.16 -19.01 0.71
C VAL A 149 13.20 -18.20 1.47
N LEU A 150 13.60 -17.07 0.91
CA LEU A 150 14.50 -16.13 1.61
C LEU A 150 13.73 -15.34 2.64
N ASP A 151 14.42 -14.82 3.65
CA ASP A 151 13.82 -13.94 4.66
C ASP A 151 13.14 -12.71 4.03
N ALA A 152 13.78 -12.17 2.99
CA ALA A 152 13.25 -11.10 2.14
C ALA A 152 11.92 -11.43 1.41
N ASP A 153 11.63 -12.71 1.22
CA ASP A 153 10.40 -13.24 0.62
C ASP A 153 9.52 -13.97 1.65
N SER A 154 9.85 -13.90 2.94
CA SER A 154 9.06 -14.49 4.02
C SER A 154 8.30 -13.39 4.75
N ALA A 155 6.96 -13.49 4.71
CA ALA A 155 6.10 -12.61 5.49
C ALA A 155 6.42 -12.72 6.99
N ARG A 156 6.77 -13.91 7.48
CA ARG A 156 7.11 -14.12 8.90
C ARG A 156 8.48 -13.57 9.28
N ALA A 157 9.52 -13.79 8.46
CA ALA A 157 10.87 -13.35 8.79
C ALA A 157 10.94 -11.84 8.97
N ILE A 158 10.28 -11.09 8.08
CA ILE A 158 10.18 -9.61 8.13
C ILE A 158 9.75 -9.10 9.52
N PHE A 159 8.81 -9.77 10.19
CA PHE A 159 8.36 -9.34 11.52
C PHE A 159 9.15 -9.95 12.66
N ARG A 160 9.73 -11.14 12.49
CA ARG A 160 10.53 -11.80 13.54
C ARG A 160 11.75 -10.96 13.92
N GLU A 161 12.34 -10.29 12.95
CA GLU A 161 13.55 -9.48 13.12
C GLU A 161 13.25 -8.02 13.48
N ALA A 162 11.98 -7.61 13.44
CA ALA A 162 11.58 -6.24 13.71
C ALA A 162 11.67 -5.90 15.20
N SER A 163 12.33 -4.78 15.51
CA SER A 163 12.42 -4.24 16.88
C SER A 163 11.12 -3.55 17.34
N LEU A 164 10.35 -3.04 16.38
CA LEU A 164 9.08 -2.37 16.61
C LEU A 164 8.11 -2.79 15.50
N ILE A 165 6.88 -3.11 15.88
CA ILE A 165 5.80 -3.44 14.95
C ILE A 165 4.60 -2.58 15.33
N SER A 166 4.03 -1.93 14.33
CA SER A 166 2.73 -1.30 14.45
C SER A 166 1.79 -1.79 13.35
N VAL A 167 0.50 -1.63 13.60
CA VAL A 167 -0.49 -1.77 12.55
C VAL A 167 -1.37 -0.53 12.49
N MET A 168 -2.05 -0.37 11.36
CA MET A 168 -3.01 0.70 11.15
C MET A 168 -4.18 0.20 10.29
N PRO A 169 -5.31 0.93 10.27
CA PRO A 169 -6.39 0.64 9.34
C PRO A 169 -5.86 0.54 7.90
N CYS A 170 -6.36 -0.43 7.13
CA CYS A 170 -6.02 -0.54 5.71
C CYS A 170 -6.66 0.63 4.95
N VAL A 171 -5.85 1.60 4.51
CA VAL A 171 -6.32 2.83 3.88
C VAL A 171 -7.20 2.57 2.65
N CYS A 172 -6.77 1.66 1.78
CA CYS A 172 -7.53 1.30 0.58
C CYS A 172 -8.92 0.76 0.92
N ARG A 173 -9.00 -0.08 1.96
CA ARG A 173 -10.26 -0.63 2.46
C ARG A 173 -11.11 0.44 3.15
N LEU A 174 -10.48 1.33 3.92
CA LEU A 174 -11.13 2.43 4.60
C LEU A 174 -11.80 3.37 3.59
N ILE A 175 -11.08 3.80 2.55
CA ILE A 175 -11.63 4.61 1.45
C ILE A 175 -12.79 3.87 0.79
N ALA A 176 -12.62 2.60 0.43
CA ALA A 176 -13.68 1.81 -0.19
C ALA A 176 -14.94 1.74 0.70
N ARG A 177 -14.79 1.42 2.00
CA ARG A 177 -15.90 1.35 2.98
C ARG A 177 -16.60 2.70 3.14
N LYS A 178 -15.84 3.81 3.22
CA LYS A 178 -16.39 5.17 3.31
C LYS A 178 -17.17 5.59 2.07
N ASN A 179 -16.82 5.02 0.91
CA ASN A 179 -17.55 5.22 -0.35
C ASN A 179 -18.60 4.11 -0.62
N GLY A 180 -19.02 3.35 0.41
CA GLY A 180 -20.09 2.36 0.29
C GLY A 180 -19.71 1.05 -0.42
N ARG A 181 -18.42 0.79 -0.65
CA ARG A 181 -17.89 -0.44 -1.25
C ARG A 181 -17.36 -1.40 -0.19
N GLY A 182 -17.18 -2.68 -0.56
CA GLY A 182 -16.51 -3.68 0.29
C GLY A 182 -17.42 -4.42 1.27
N LYS A 183 -18.73 -4.52 0.98
CA LYS A 183 -19.69 -5.32 1.77
C LYS A 183 -19.26 -6.78 1.91
N ASP A 184 -18.75 -7.37 0.83
CA ASP A 184 -18.31 -8.77 0.78
C ASP A 184 -16.77 -8.89 0.90
N CYS A 185 -16.14 -7.95 1.63
CA CYS A 185 -14.69 -7.99 1.84
C CYS A 185 -14.32 -9.23 2.68
N PRO A 186 -13.42 -10.11 2.20
CA PRO A 186 -13.09 -11.35 2.92
C PRO A 186 -12.14 -11.11 4.09
N ALA A 187 -11.59 -9.91 4.21
CA ALA A 187 -10.55 -9.63 5.15
C ALA A 187 -11.06 -9.57 6.60
N PRO A 188 -10.23 -9.95 7.58
CA PRO A 188 -10.62 -9.87 8.98
C PRO A 188 -10.87 -8.41 9.39
N GLU A 189 -11.69 -8.23 10.44
CA GLU A 189 -11.97 -6.92 11.04
C GLU A 189 -10.75 -6.33 11.76
N THR A 190 -9.80 -7.17 12.18
CA THR A 190 -8.53 -6.69 12.72
C THR A 190 -7.68 -6.04 11.62
N SER A 191 -6.94 -5.00 12.00
CA SER A 191 -6.07 -4.28 11.08
C SER A 191 -4.90 -5.14 10.62
N VAL A 192 -4.76 -5.30 9.30
CA VAL A 192 -3.72 -6.12 8.64
C VAL A 192 -2.79 -5.29 7.74
N CYS A 193 -2.74 -3.97 7.91
CA CYS A 193 -1.71 -3.12 7.31
C CYS A 193 -0.65 -2.86 8.37
N MET A 194 0.54 -3.44 8.19
CA MET A 194 1.56 -3.55 9.23
C MET A 194 2.85 -2.87 8.80
N GLN A 195 3.59 -2.35 9.78
CA GLN A 195 4.83 -1.61 9.57
C GLN A 195 5.87 -2.04 10.60
N THR A 196 7.15 -1.96 10.22
CA THR A 196 8.26 -2.25 11.12
C THR A 196 9.11 -1.01 11.39
N ASN A 197 9.82 -1.03 12.52
CA ASN A 197 10.91 -0.13 12.86
C ASN A 197 10.53 1.35 12.69
N ARG A 198 11.21 2.10 11.82
CA ARG A 198 11.02 3.56 11.72
C ARG A 198 9.68 3.93 11.10
N PHE A 199 9.15 3.10 10.19
CA PHE A 199 7.79 3.31 9.69
C PHE A 199 6.75 3.11 10.79
N ALA A 200 6.94 2.08 11.61
CA ALA A 200 6.08 1.85 12.76
C ALA A 200 6.11 3.03 13.75
N GLU A 201 7.29 3.56 14.06
CA GLU A 201 7.43 4.75 14.91
C GLU A 201 6.68 5.95 14.34
N GLY A 202 6.80 6.19 13.03
CA GLY A 202 6.13 7.31 12.36
C GLY A 202 4.60 7.28 12.51
N ILE A 203 4.00 6.10 12.37
CA ILE A 203 2.55 5.93 12.53
C ILE A 203 2.11 6.05 13.98
N LEU A 204 2.86 5.46 14.92
CA LEU A 204 2.56 5.56 16.35
C LEU A 204 2.67 7.01 16.84
N ARG A 205 3.69 7.75 16.39
CA ARG A 205 3.86 9.17 16.71
C ARG A 205 2.71 10.04 16.20
N ARG A 206 2.12 9.67 15.07
CA ARG A 206 0.94 10.35 14.52
C ARG A 206 -0.37 9.97 15.24
N GLY A 207 -0.38 8.91 16.06
CA GLY A 207 -1.54 8.47 16.81
C GLY A 207 -2.60 7.74 15.98
N VAL A 208 -2.24 7.25 14.79
CA VAL A 208 -3.18 6.57 13.86
C VAL A 208 -2.92 5.07 13.71
N GLY A 209 -2.11 4.50 14.60
CA GLY A 209 -1.85 3.06 14.64
C GLY A 209 -1.67 2.53 16.05
N GLU A 210 -1.67 1.21 16.14
CA GLU A 210 -1.51 0.45 17.37
C GLU A 210 -0.19 -0.31 17.37
N ARG A 211 0.50 -0.37 18.52
CA ARG A 211 1.69 -1.20 18.69
C ARG A 211 1.26 -2.64 18.94
N ILE A 212 1.89 -3.59 18.28
CA ILE A 212 1.59 -5.01 18.47
C ILE A 212 2.85 -5.83 18.76
N SER A 213 2.68 -7.00 19.37
CA SER A 213 3.76 -7.97 19.56
C SER A 213 4.06 -8.72 18.26
N ASN A 214 5.22 -9.38 18.21
CA ASN A 214 5.55 -10.29 17.11
C ASN A 214 4.51 -11.42 17.00
N GLU A 215 4.09 -12.00 18.12
CA GLU A 215 3.08 -13.07 18.15
C GLU A 215 1.75 -12.60 17.54
N GLU A 216 1.30 -11.39 17.88
CA GLU A 216 0.09 -10.79 17.32
C GLU A 216 0.23 -10.54 15.82
N ALA A 217 1.42 -10.11 15.34
CA ALA A 217 1.67 -9.93 13.92
C ALA A 217 1.52 -11.26 13.16
N LEU A 218 2.13 -12.33 13.68
CA LEU A 218 2.03 -13.67 13.09
C LEU A 218 0.59 -14.19 13.08
N ARG A 219 -0.18 -13.92 14.14
CA ARG A 219 -1.62 -14.25 14.23
C ARG A 219 -2.42 -13.56 13.13
N ARG A 220 -2.18 -12.27 12.91
CA ARG A 220 -2.87 -11.48 11.89
C ARG A 220 -2.48 -11.87 10.47
N ILE A 221 -1.22 -12.28 10.26
CA ILE A 221 -0.78 -12.87 8.99
C ILE A 221 -1.53 -14.16 8.72
N ALA A 222 -1.60 -15.07 9.69
CA ALA A 222 -2.35 -16.33 9.53
C ALA A 222 -3.84 -16.07 9.22
N ALA A 223 -4.47 -15.11 9.91
CA ALA A 223 -5.85 -14.71 9.63
C ALA A 223 -6.01 -14.12 8.21
N ALA A 224 -5.03 -13.36 7.72
CA ALA A 224 -5.03 -12.84 6.36
C ALA A 224 -4.91 -13.95 5.30
N GLU A 225 -4.10 -14.98 5.56
CA GLU A 225 -3.98 -16.15 4.68
C GLU A 225 -5.27 -16.96 4.64
N GLU A 226 -5.91 -17.18 5.79
CA GLU A 226 -7.18 -17.88 5.91
C GLU A 226 -8.30 -17.14 5.17
N ALA A 227 -8.25 -15.81 5.16
CA ALA A 227 -9.12 -14.95 4.36
C ALA A 227 -8.76 -14.90 2.86
N GLY A 228 -7.64 -15.49 2.43
CA GLY A 228 -7.21 -15.50 1.03
C GLY A 228 -6.65 -14.16 0.55
N LEU A 229 -6.15 -13.34 1.46
CA LEU A 229 -5.48 -12.09 1.12
C LEU A 229 -4.10 -12.35 0.51
N VAL A 230 -3.62 -11.42 -0.30
CA VAL A 230 -2.29 -11.46 -0.89
C VAL A 230 -1.34 -10.64 -0.02
N HIS A 231 -0.27 -11.28 0.45
CA HIS A 231 0.82 -10.60 1.12
C HIS A 231 1.61 -9.77 0.11
N THR A 232 1.69 -8.46 0.36
CA THR A 232 2.51 -7.54 -0.42
C THR A 232 3.40 -6.75 0.51
N VAL A 233 4.65 -6.57 0.12
CA VAL A 233 5.65 -5.83 0.89
C VAL A 233 6.35 -4.81 0.00
N ARG A 234 7.06 -3.87 0.62
CA ARG A 234 7.90 -2.93 -0.12
C ARG A 234 8.92 -3.70 -0.99
N ASN A 235 9.02 -3.36 -2.27
CA ASN A 235 9.92 -3.98 -3.24
C ASN A 235 11.35 -3.40 -3.18
N ASN A 236 11.80 -3.09 -1.97
CA ASN A 236 13.15 -2.65 -1.66
C ASN A 236 13.37 -3.02 -0.20
N VAL A 237 13.95 -4.20 0.01
CA VAL A 237 14.09 -4.83 1.32
C VAL A 237 15.10 -4.05 2.14
N LYS A 238 14.62 -3.49 3.25
CA LYS A 238 15.41 -2.74 4.24
C LYS A 238 14.89 -3.11 5.62
N ASP A 239 15.53 -2.61 6.68
CA ASP A 239 15.07 -2.81 8.05
C ASP A 239 13.64 -2.27 8.25
N ASP A 240 13.31 -1.16 7.60
CA ASP A 240 11.95 -0.58 7.63
C ASP A 240 11.09 -1.16 6.49
N MET A 241 10.07 -1.90 6.87
CA MET A 241 9.16 -2.61 5.96
C MET A 241 7.72 -2.18 6.19
N ILE A 242 6.96 -2.24 5.10
CA ILE A 242 5.50 -2.14 5.10
C ILE A 242 5.01 -3.47 4.53
N MET A 243 4.00 -4.05 5.19
CA MET A 243 3.24 -5.17 4.65
C MET A 243 1.77 -4.80 4.54
N CYS A 244 1.23 -4.96 3.34
CA CYS A 244 -0.20 -4.91 3.08
C CYS A 244 -0.72 -6.32 2.80
N ASN A 245 -1.89 -6.62 3.37
CA ASN A 245 -2.62 -7.86 3.16
C ASN A 245 -3.88 -7.55 2.33
N CYS A 246 -3.82 -7.83 1.04
CA CYS A 246 -4.71 -7.24 0.04
C CYS A 246 -5.77 -8.20 -0.50
N CYS A 247 -6.99 -7.71 -0.73
CA CYS A 247 -8.00 -8.34 -1.60
C CYS A 247 -8.13 -7.51 -2.89
N ALA A 248 -8.58 -8.12 -3.99
CA ALA A 248 -8.93 -7.41 -5.22
C ALA A 248 -10.10 -6.42 -5.02
N CYS A 249 -10.89 -6.63 -3.96
CA CYS A 249 -12.09 -5.86 -3.64
C CYS A 249 -11.87 -4.36 -3.35
N CYS A 250 -10.68 -3.97 -2.90
CA CYS A 250 -10.37 -2.57 -2.57
C CYS A 250 -8.91 -2.15 -2.78
N CYS A 251 -7.98 -3.10 -2.96
CA CYS A 251 -6.56 -2.78 -3.01
C CYS A 251 -6.23 -1.91 -4.23
N THR A 252 -5.57 -0.77 -4.01
CA THR A 252 -5.08 0.07 -5.10
C THR A 252 -4.04 -0.65 -5.96
N GLY A 253 -3.10 -1.38 -5.38
CA GLY A 253 -2.10 -2.12 -6.16
C GLY A 253 -2.73 -3.15 -7.11
N LEU A 254 -3.73 -3.90 -6.63
CA LEU A 254 -4.45 -4.86 -7.48
C LEU A 254 -5.38 -4.17 -8.49
N TYR A 255 -5.92 -3.00 -8.17
CA TYR A 255 -6.67 -2.19 -9.14
C TYR A 255 -5.82 -1.82 -10.37
N PHE A 256 -4.55 -1.43 -10.17
CA PHE A 256 -3.63 -1.18 -11.29
C PHE A 256 -3.43 -2.42 -12.17
N VAL A 257 -3.31 -3.60 -11.56
CA VAL A 257 -3.13 -4.86 -12.28
C VAL A 257 -4.40 -5.27 -13.03
N HIS A 258 -5.57 -5.22 -12.38
CA HIS A 258 -6.81 -5.77 -12.93
C HIS A 258 -7.60 -4.83 -13.81
N GLN A 259 -7.68 -3.56 -13.43
CA GLN A 259 -8.60 -2.60 -14.05
C GLN A 259 -7.87 -1.64 -15.00
N LEU A 260 -6.63 -1.29 -14.69
CA LEU A 260 -5.83 -0.39 -15.52
C LEU A 260 -4.94 -1.11 -16.54
N GLY A 261 -4.88 -2.45 -16.50
CA GLY A 261 -4.03 -3.22 -17.41
C GLY A 261 -2.53 -2.95 -17.23
N TYR A 262 -2.10 -2.57 -16.03
CA TYR A 262 -0.71 -2.20 -15.71
C TYR A 262 -0.08 -3.26 -14.76
N PRO A 263 0.25 -4.47 -15.26
CA PRO A 263 0.78 -5.56 -14.44
C PRO A 263 2.09 -5.20 -13.71
N GLN A 264 2.93 -4.38 -14.32
CA GLN A 264 4.18 -3.87 -13.74
C GLN A 264 3.98 -2.94 -12.53
N GLY A 265 2.74 -2.62 -12.15
CA GLY A 265 2.42 -1.87 -10.93
C GLY A 265 2.71 -2.63 -9.64
N LEU A 266 2.82 -3.96 -9.71
CA LEU A 266 3.18 -4.83 -8.59
C LEU A 266 4.24 -5.83 -9.07
N ALA A 267 5.30 -6.06 -8.29
CA ALA A 267 6.23 -7.13 -8.63
C ALA A 267 5.67 -8.50 -8.21
N PRO A 268 5.77 -9.53 -9.06
CA PRO A 268 5.47 -10.90 -8.62
C PRO A 268 6.55 -11.41 -7.66
N SER A 269 6.23 -12.46 -6.90
CA SER A 269 7.20 -13.11 -6.01
C SER A 269 8.31 -13.82 -6.80
N ARG A 270 9.25 -14.50 -6.14
CA ARG A 270 10.19 -15.39 -6.86
C ARG A 270 9.58 -16.68 -7.38
N PHE A 271 8.35 -16.97 -6.98
CA PHE A 271 7.70 -18.24 -7.21
C PHE A 271 6.59 -18.13 -8.25
N ARG A 272 6.17 -19.29 -8.75
CA ARG A 272 5.00 -19.43 -9.62
C ARG A 272 4.24 -20.70 -9.26
N ALA A 273 2.93 -20.66 -9.39
CA ALA A 273 2.11 -21.86 -9.26
C ALA A 273 2.34 -22.82 -10.44
N THR A 274 2.34 -24.11 -10.14
CA THR A 274 2.32 -25.21 -11.10
C THR A 274 1.22 -26.19 -10.72
N LEU A 275 0.70 -26.92 -11.72
CA LEU A 275 -0.37 -27.90 -11.55
C LEU A 275 0.15 -29.31 -11.86
N ASP A 276 -0.24 -30.27 -11.03
CA ASP A 276 -0.23 -31.70 -11.35
C ASP A 276 -1.64 -32.11 -11.80
N GLU A 277 -1.81 -32.30 -13.11
CA GLU A 277 -3.12 -32.64 -13.71
C GLU A 277 -3.66 -33.98 -13.20
N SER A 278 -2.78 -34.92 -12.84
CA SER A 278 -3.20 -36.26 -12.39
C SER A 278 -3.89 -36.25 -11.02
N LEU A 279 -3.63 -35.21 -10.21
CA LEU A 279 -4.24 -35.00 -8.91
C LEU A 279 -5.44 -34.03 -8.98
N CYS A 280 -5.60 -33.33 -10.10
CA CYS A 280 -6.64 -32.31 -10.25
C CYS A 280 -8.02 -32.94 -10.44
N SER A 281 -8.96 -32.61 -9.56
CA SER A 281 -10.36 -33.04 -9.67
C SER A 281 -11.26 -32.04 -10.40
N GLY A 282 -10.72 -30.90 -10.85
CA GLY A 282 -11.52 -29.84 -11.49
C GLY A 282 -12.46 -29.08 -10.54
N CYS A 283 -12.24 -29.12 -9.21
CA CYS A 283 -13.20 -28.61 -8.23
C CYS A 283 -13.41 -27.07 -8.18
N GLY A 284 -12.60 -26.27 -8.86
CA GLY A 284 -12.81 -24.81 -8.96
C GLY A 284 -12.28 -23.95 -7.79
N ILE A 285 -12.06 -24.51 -6.60
CA ILE A 285 -11.69 -23.74 -5.38
C ILE A 285 -10.46 -22.83 -5.58
N CYS A 286 -9.45 -23.33 -6.30
CA CYS A 286 -8.24 -22.56 -6.59
C CYS A 286 -8.49 -21.31 -7.44
N ALA A 287 -9.47 -21.35 -8.36
CA ALA A 287 -9.85 -20.21 -9.18
C ALA A 287 -10.59 -19.14 -8.37
N GLU A 288 -11.51 -19.54 -7.48
CA GLU A 288 -12.21 -18.62 -6.57
C GLU A 288 -11.23 -17.89 -5.64
N ARG A 289 -10.18 -18.59 -5.19
CA ARG A 289 -9.15 -18.03 -4.31
C ARG A 289 -8.18 -17.10 -5.02
N CYS A 290 -8.08 -17.18 -6.35
CA CYS A 290 -7.08 -16.44 -7.11
C CYS A 290 -7.46 -14.96 -7.27
N GLN A 291 -6.90 -14.11 -6.40
CA GLN A 291 -7.08 -12.65 -6.48
C GLN A 291 -6.55 -12.04 -7.79
N PHE A 292 -5.77 -12.80 -8.58
CA PHE A 292 -5.20 -12.35 -9.84
C PHE A 292 -5.95 -12.80 -11.10
N HIS A 293 -7.01 -13.61 -10.94
CA HIS A 293 -7.72 -14.24 -12.05
C HIS A 293 -6.80 -14.98 -13.03
N ALA A 294 -5.77 -15.63 -12.49
CA ALA A 294 -4.76 -16.38 -13.24
C ALA A 294 -5.14 -17.85 -13.44
N ILE A 295 -6.27 -18.31 -12.91
CA ILE A 295 -6.68 -19.72 -12.94
C ILE A 295 -8.06 -19.82 -13.57
N ILE A 296 -8.19 -20.69 -14.57
CA ILE A 296 -9.46 -21.05 -15.21
C ILE A 296 -9.63 -22.56 -15.04
N VAL A 297 -10.85 -23.00 -14.71
CA VAL A 297 -11.16 -24.41 -14.48
C VAL A 297 -12.25 -24.85 -15.44
N ASN A 298 -11.94 -25.87 -16.25
CA ASN A 298 -12.90 -26.61 -17.06
C ASN A 298 -13.03 -28.02 -16.46
N GLU A 299 -12.55 -29.05 -17.16
CA GLU A 299 -12.40 -30.40 -16.59
C GLU A 299 -11.21 -30.46 -15.62
N THR A 300 -10.12 -29.77 -15.96
CA THR A 300 -8.95 -29.56 -15.10
C THR A 300 -8.68 -28.06 -14.97
N ALA A 301 -7.91 -27.70 -13.94
CA ALA A 301 -7.43 -26.33 -13.79
C ALA A 301 -6.38 -26.00 -14.86
N SER A 302 -6.26 -24.73 -15.21
CA SER A 302 -5.20 -24.18 -16.05
C SER A 302 -4.71 -22.87 -15.45
N ILE A 303 -3.39 -22.62 -15.50
CA ILE A 303 -2.76 -21.47 -14.87
C ILE A 303 -2.15 -20.58 -15.95
N ASP A 304 -2.66 -19.35 -16.08
CA ASP A 304 -2.02 -18.29 -16.84
C ASP A 304 -0.78 -17.79 -16.08
N ILE A 305 0.37 -18.14 -16.63
CA ILE A 305 1.69 -17.86 -16.07
C ILE A 305 1.97 -16.35 -16.02
N GLU A 306 1.51 -15.59 -17.00
CA GLU A 306 1.76 -14.15 -17.10
C GLU A 306 0.92 -13.37 -16.08
N ARG A 307 -0.22 -13.93 -15.68
CA ARG A 307 -1.07 -13.40 -14.60
C ARG A 307 -0.73 -13.96 -13.22
N CYS A 308 0.16 -14.95 -13.12
CA CYS A 308 0.50 -15.58 -11.84
C CYS A 308 1.58 -14.79 -11.09
N TYR A 309 1.20 -14.20 -9.95
CA TYR A 309 2.12 -13.45 -9.09
C TYR A 309 2.81 -14.30 -8.02
N GLY A 310 2.52 -15.60 -7.96
CA GLY A 310 3.16 -16.53 -7.05
C GLY A 310 2.87 -16.28 -5.57
N CYS A 311 1.63 -15.90 -5.22
CA CYS A 311 1.22 -15.68 -3.82
C CYS A 311 0.95 -16.97 -3.04
N GLY A 312 0.62 -18.08 -3.71
CA GLY A 312 0.41 -19.38 -3.07
C GLY A 312 -1.01 -19.66 -2.55
N ASN A 313 -1.92 -18.68 -2.62
CA ASN A 313 -3.31 -18.81 -2.16
C ASN A 313 -4.05 -20.02 -2.75
N CYS A 314 -3.82 -20.34 -4.02
CA CYS A 314 -4.44 -21.49 -4.69
C CYS A 314 -3.94 -22.84 -4.15
N SER A 315 -2.65 -22.92 -3.79
CA SER A 315 -2.03 -24.14 -3.27
C SER A 315 -2.56 -24.44 -1.87
N THR A 316 -2.74 -23.42 -1.02
CA THR A 316 -3.20 -23.61 0.37
C THR A 316 -4.64 -24.12 0.53
N VAL A 317 -5.42 -24.13 -0.56
CA VAL A 317 -6.84 -24.53 -0.54
C VAL A 317 -7.12 -25.72 -1.46
N CYS A 318 -6.10 -26.29 -2.12
CA CYS A 318 -6.30 -27.43 -3.00
C CYS A 318 -6.47 -28.70 -2.16
N PRO A 319 -7.63 -29.38 -2.19
CA PRO A 319 -7.87 -30.55 -1.34
C PRO A 319 -7.03 -31.77 -1.73
N ASN A 320 -6.49 -31.79 -2.95
CA ASN A 320 -5.71 -32.89 -3.51
C ASN A 320 -4.22 -32.55 -3.65
N ASP A 321 -3.78 -31.39 -3.13
CA ASP A 321 -2.41 -30.89 -3.28
C ASP A 321 -1.92 -30.82 -4.74
N ALA A 322 -2.85 -30.69 -5.69
CA ALA A 322 -2.54 -30.64 -7.12
C ALA A 322 -1.79 -29.35 -7.53
N ILE A 323 -1.79 -28.30 -6.69
CA ILE A 323 -1.11 -27.04 -6.96
C ILE A 323 -0.01 -26.81 -5.94
N THR A 324 1.21 -26.52 -6.43
CA THR A 324 2.37 -26.15 -5.60
C THR A 324 3.06 -24.92 -6.17
N LEU A 325 3.87 -24.23 -5.35
CA LEU A 325 4.75 -23.18 -5.83
C LEU A 325 6.16 -23.74 -6.14
N ILE A 326 6.67 -23.38 -7.32
CA ILE A 326 8.04 -23.63 -7.76
C ILE A 326 8.80 -22.31 -7.90
N GLU A 327 10.12 -22.36 -7.71
CA GLU A 327 10.97 -21.21 -7.97
C GLU A 327 10.99 -20.93 -9.48
N ALA A 328 10.61 -19.70 -9.86
CA ALA A 328 10.56 -19.26 -11.25
C ALA A 328 11.53 -18.10 -11.53
N ARG A 329 12.06 -17.46 -10.49
CA ARG A 329 12.92 -16.28 -10.60
C ARG A 329 14.07 -16.35 -9.58
N PRO A 330 15.30 -15.97 -9.97
CA PRO A 330 16.48 -16.06 -9.10
C PRO A 330 16.41 -15.07 -7.92
N PRO A 331 17.26 -15.22 -6.89
CA PRO A 331 17.35 -14.27 -5.77
C PRO A 331 17.47 -12.81 -6.19
N ALA A 332 18.23 -12.52 -7.26
CA ALA A 332 18.43 -11.17 -7.80
C ALA A 332 17.16 -10.48 -8.31
N HIS A 333 16.04 -11.19 -8.44
CA HIS A 333 14.71 -10.62 -8.70
C HIS A 333 14.20 -9.76 -7.53
N ILE A 334 14.64 -10.05 -6.30
CA ILE A 334 14.36 -9.20 -5.15
C ILE A 334 15.28 -7.99 -5.21
N ARG A 335 14.68 -6.80 -5.26
CA ARG A 335 15.42 -5.55 -5.17
C ARG A 335 15.80 -5.26 -3.72
N THR A 336 17.09 -5.03 -3.50
CA THR A 336 17.66 -4.72 -2.18
C THR A 336 18.19 -3.28 -2.08
N THR A 337 17.98 -2.46 -3.12
CA THR A 337 18.49 -1.08 -3.24
C THR A 337 17.39 -0.06 -3.44
#